data_AF-A0A954M172-F1
#
_entry.id   AF-A0A954M172-F1
#
_cell.length_a   1.000
_cell.length_b   1.000
_cell.length_c   1.000
_cell.angle_alpha   90.00
_cell.angle_beta   90.00
_cell.angle_gamma   90.00
#
_symmetry.space_group_name_H-M   'P 1'
#
loop_
_entity.id
_entity.type
_entity.pdbx_description
1 polymer ?
#
loop_
_entity_poly.entity_id
_entity_poly.type
_entity_poly.pdbx_seq_one_letter_code
_entity_poly.pdbx_strand_id
1 'polypeptide(L)'
;VETGREVSGTRRDEQFVEFWSFHRRHGATTRSRGGSIEGQCPQCGSPLNVVDKAQCPSCSAWVNSAEHDWVLAEITQQSEWNLPGDETTTPGVAAIRQRDPHFSVQHLEDRASVMFWRLRAAEFYQEIGYARPVIAHDADELAHQIAERIDGKESVQEPAVGLVDLIDVHSESDIEMARVKIRWSGTKQRLRSSGKQQMLHHKAIYTEVYTLVRQANVTSGSQQTFATASCGECGAPLGVNRDESCQFCGTPLTDGRQDWVLADVSSFTANLNRYSEHLQSRYEQTNRANALAAAGHTPHADRELDLAIIARVLTNDGELTKREVRAFRRLADREGITPDEADLMLSNARTIDVPLPIPENGQEAKLQLEQVAYATLIDGRLTRAEKKLLSRYATHFDLSAADVKLVVRDTQSRMYREARVQHNGKA
;
A
#
# COMPACT_ATOMS: atom_id res chain seq x y z
N VAL A 1 -18.11 2.65 -25.42
CA VAL A 1 -17.12 3.12 -26.42
C VAL A 1 -17.78 3.55 -27.75
N GLU A 2 -19.06 3.21 -28.00
CA GLU A 2 -19.78 3.49 -29.27
C GLU A 2 -19.96 4.98 -29.66
N THR A 3 -19.75 5.93 -28.74
CA THR A 3 -19.97 7.35 -29.02
C THR A 3 -18.74 8.09 -29.55
N GLY A 4 -17.56 7.44 -29.58
CA GLY A 4 -16.28 8.11 -29.86
C GLY A 4 -15.94 9.24 -28.87
N ARG A 5 -16.72 9.37 -27.80
CA ARG A 5 -16.59 10.42 -26.80
C ARG A 5 -15.64 9.92 -25.73
N GLU A 6 -14.57 10.68 -25.53
CA GLU A 6 -13.55 10.45 -24.51
C GLU A 6 -14.22 10.31 -23.14
N VAL A 7 -13.98 9.16 -22.49
CA VAL A 7 -14.57 8.83 -21.19
C VAL A 7 -13.72 9.42 -20.06
N SER A 8 -12.41 9.25 -20.15
CA SER A 8 -11.40 9.82 -19.26
C SER A 8 -9.99 9.65 -19.86
N GLY A 9 -9.00 10.37 -19.35
CA GLY A 9 -7.60 10.27 -19.77
C GLY A 9 -7.09 11.49 -20.55
N THR A 10 -5.89 11.36 -21.10
CA THR A 10 -5.17 12.41 -21.82
C THR A 10 -4.89 11.95 -23.24
N ARG A 11 -4.90 12.90 -24.19
CA ARG A 11 -4.59 12.66 -25.61
C ARG A 11 -3.09 12.71 -25.90
N ARG A 12 -2.27 12.91 -24.88
CA ARG A 12 -0.81 12.90 -25.02
C ARG A 12 -0.35 11.46 -24.89
N ASP A 13 0.66 11.11 -25.68
CA ASP A 13 1.37 9.87 -25.48
C ASP A 13 2.10 9.94 -24.13
N GLU A 14 1.76 9.02 -23.24
CA GLU A 14 2.40 8.89 -21.93
C GLU A 14 3.14 7.56 -21.86
N GLN A 15 4.33 7.59 -21.28
CA GLN A 15 5.03 6.35 -20.94
C GLN A 15 4.41 5.80 -19.66
N PHE A 16 3.90 4.58 -19.75
CA PHE A 16 3.32 3.85 -18.64
C PHE A 16 4.15 2.58 -18.41
N VAL A 17 4.56 2.36 -17.16
CA VAL A 17 5.42 1.25 -16.78
C VAL A 17 4.80 0.56 -15.57
N GLU A 18 4.67 -0.76 -15.68
CA GLU A 18 4.21 -1.64 -14.61
C GLU A 18 5.26 -2.68 -14.28
N PHE A 19 5.35 -3.01 -13.01
CA PHE A 19 6.11 -4.13 -12.49
C PHE A 19 5.14 -5.22 -12.09
N TRP A 20 5.29 -6.40 -12.70
CA TRP A 20 4.43 -7.54 -12.48
C TRP A 20 5.18 -8.57 -11.63
N SER A 21 4.73 -8.76 -10.39
CA SER A 21 5.35 -9.66 -9.42
C SER A 21 4.68 -11.03 -9.46
N PHE A 22 5.46 -12.06 -9.75
CA PHE A 22 4.98 -13.45 -9.77
C PHE A 22 5.58 -14.23 -8.61
N HIS A 23 4.72 -15.00 -7.93
CA HIS A 23 5.10 -15.85 -6.82
C HIS A 23 4.95 -17.32 -7.16
N ARG A 24 5.87 -18.12 -6.64
CA ARG A 24 5.85 -19.57 -6.76
C ARG A 24 6.39 -20.20 -5.49
N ARG A 25 5.71 -21.22 -4.98
CA ARG A 25 6.17 -21.94 -3.80
C ARG A 25 7.53 -22.61 -4.08
N HIS A 26 8.44 -22.49 -3.12
CA HIS A 26 9.69 -23.23 -3.17
C HIS A 26 9.44 -24.74 -3.27
N GLY A 27 10.12 -25.41 -4.20
CA GLY A 27 9.92 -26.84 -4.49
C GLY A 27 8.78 -27.16 -5.47
N ALA A 28 8.01 -26.17 -5.92
CA ALA A 28 7.02 -26.38 -6.99
C ALA A 28 7.71 -26.81 -8.29
N THR A 29 7.18 -27.86 -8.93
CA THR A 29 7.77 -28.45 -10.14
C THR A 29 6.91 -28.13 -11.37
N THR A 30 7.52 -27.59 -12.43
CA THR A 30 6.81 -27.31 -13.68
C THR A 30 6.53 -28.61 -14.41
N ARG A 31 5.27 -28.84 -14.80
CA ARG A 31 4.86 -30.03 -15.52
C ARG A 31 4.90 -29.79 -17.03
N SER A 32 5.16 -30.85 -17.80
CA SER A 32 5.25 -30.77 -19.27
C SER A 32 3.89 -30.63 -19.97
N ARG A 33 2.78 -30.63 -19.24
CA ARG A 33 1.42 -30.74 -19.77
C ARG A 33 0.69 -29.40 -19.85
N GLY A 34 1.41 -28.27 -19.83
CA GLY A 34 0.83 -26.93 -19.71
C GLY A 34 0.45 -26.56 -18.27
N GLY A 35 0.10 -25.30 -18.07
CA GLY A 35 -0.29 -24.70 -16.79
C GLY A 35 -1.46 -23.73 -16.94
N SER A 36 -1.61 -22.86 -15.95
CA SER A 36 -2.79 -21.99 -15.85
C SER A 36 -2.90 -21.02 -17.04
N ILE A 37 -1.76 -20.59 -17.61
CA ILE A 37 -1.68 -19.70 -18.78
C ILE A 37 -2.25 -20.37 -20.04
N GLU A 38 -2.04 -21.68 -20.21
CA GLU A 38 -2.60 -22.46 -21.32
C GLU A 38 -4.04 -22.91 -21.08
N GLY A 39 -4.69 -22.40 -20.03
CA GLY A 39 -6.06 -22.77 -19.67
C GLY A 39 -6.20 -24.18 -19.11
N GLN A 40 -5.13 -24.75 -18.53
CA GLN A 40 -5.10 -26.10 -17.98
C GLN A 40 -4.73 -26.09 -16.51
N CYS A 41 -5.27 -27.04 -15.74
CA CYS A 41 -4.96 -27.13 -14.33
C CYS A 41 -3.50 -27.57 -14.16
N PRO A 42 -2.65 -26.79 -13.47
CA PRO A 42 -1.24 -27.12 -13.32
C PRO A 42 -1.00 -28.40 -12.50
N GLN A 43 -2.02 -28.88 -11.78
CA GLN A 43 -1.98 -30.12 -10.99
C GLN A 43 -2.49 -31.37 -11.74
N CYS A 44 -3.47 -31.28 -12.65
CA CYS A 44 -4.02 -32.47 -13.30
C CYS A 44 -4.09 -32.41 -14.84
N GLY A 45 -3.91 -31.24 -15.44
CA GLY A 45 -4.01 -31.02 -16.89
C GLY A 45 -5.44 -30.90 -17.42
N SER A 46 -6.47 -30.97 -16.57
CA SER A 46 -7.84 -30.71 -17.00
C SER A 46 -8.03 -29.24 -17.44
N PRO A 47 -8.86 -28.96 -18.45
CA PRO A 47 -9.22 -27.59 -18.80
C PRO A 47 -9.75 -26.79 -17.60
N LEU A 48 -9.26 -25.57 -17.43
CA LEU A 48 -9.69 -24.65 -16.39
C LEU A 48 -10.90 -23.84 -16.85
N ASN A 49 -12.03 -24.09 -16.20
CA ASN A 49 -13.20 -23.22 -16.20
C ASN A 49 -13.39 -22.70 -14.78
N VAL A 50 -12.67 -21.64 -14.43
CA VAL A 50 -12.70 -21.05 -13.07
C VAL A 50 -13.79 -19.99 -13.04
N VAL A 51 -14.81 -20.21 -12.21
CA VAL A 51 -15.98 -19.31 -12.14
C VAL A 51 -16.16 -18.65 -10.76
N ASP A 52 -15.77 -19.29 -9.65
CA ASP A 52 -16.07 -18.78 -8.29
C ASP A 52 -14.98 -19.02 -7.25
N LYS A 53 -14.61 -20.29 -7.05
CA LYS A 53 -13.49 -20.69 -6.19
C LYS A 53 -12.34 -20.98 -7.15
N ALA A 54 -11.16 -20.41 -6.94
CA ALA A 54 -9.97 -20.66 -7.76
C ALA A 54 -9.46 -22.12 -7.63
N GLN A 55 -10.35 -23.09 -7.76
CA GLN A 55 -10.16 -24.52 -7.62
C GLN A 55 -10.45 -25.20 -8.95
N CYS A 56 -9.64 -26.20 -9.29
CA CYS A 56 -9.91 -27.05 -10.44
C CYS A 56 -11.14 -27.94 -10.18
N PRO A 57 -12.15 -27.97 -11.07
CA PRO A 57 -13.33 -28.81 -10.87
C PRO A 57 -13.05 -30.32 -10.97
N SER A 58 -11.91 -30.73 -11.56
CA SER A 58 -11.56 -32.14 -11.70
C SER A 58 -10.75 -32.71 -10.54
N CYS A 59 -9.85 -31.94 -9.95
CA CYS A 59 -8.94 -32.42 -8.90
C CYS A 59 -8.99 -31.59 -7.61
N SER A 60 -9.85 -30.57 -7.55
CA SER A 60 -10.04 -29.66 -6.41
C SER A 60 -8.78 -28.87 -5.99
N ALA A 61 -7.71 -28.89 -6.79
CA ALA A 61 -6.50 -28.13 -6.52
C ALA A 61 -6.77 -26.63 -6.63
N TRP A 62 -6.28 -25.87 -5.63
CA TRP A 62 -6.27 -24.41 -5.65
C TRP A 62 -5.24 -23.91 -6.67
N VAL A 63 -5.71 -23.34 -7.78
CA VAL A 63 -4.85 -22.98 -8.91
C VAL A 63 -4.13 -21.65 -8.73
N ASN A 64 -4.57 -20.80 -7.80
CA ASN A 64 -3.90 -19.58 -7.40
C ASN A 64 -3.00 -19.76 -6.14
N SER A 65 -2.82 -20.99 -5.63
CA SER A 65 -2.06 -21.26 -4.40
C SER A 65 -0.54 -21.10 -4.51
N ALA A 66 -0.03 -20.79 -5.71
CA ALA A 66 1.39 -20.81 -6.07
C ALA A 66 2.09 -22.18 -5.86
N GLU A 67 1.36 -23.24 -5.49
CA GLU A 67 1.89 -24.59 -5.27
C GLU A 67 2.26 -25.29 -6.57
N HIS A 68 1.47 -25.03 -7.61
CA HIS A 68 1.51 -25.82 -8.84
C HIS A 68 2.06 -25.01 -10.02
N ASP A 69 1.96 -23.68 -9.98
CA ASP A 69 2.39 -22.78 -11.05
C ASP A 69 2.79 -21.40 -10.49
N TRP A 70 3.36 -20.55 -11.34
CA TRP A 70 3.53 -19.13 -11.04
C TRP A 70 2.16 -18.44 -10.96
N VAL A 71 1.98 -17.62 -9.94
CA VAL A 71 0.77 -16.83 -9.72
C VAL A 71 1.16 -15.36 -9.69
N LEU A 72 0.45 -14.55 -10.45
CA LEU A 72 0.56 -13.10 -10.37
C LEU A 72 0.06 -12.65 -8.99
N ALA A 73 0.93 -12.03 -8.20
CA ALA A 73 0.59 -11.54 -6.86
C ALA A 73 0.35 -10.04 -6.83
N GLU A 74 1.09 -9.27 -7.64
CA GLU A 74 1.03 -7.80 -7.61
C GLU A 74 1.30 -7.22 -9.00
N ILE A 75 0.60 -6.13 -9.31
CA ILE A 75 0.92 -5.22 -10.41
C ILE A 75 1.13 -3.84 -9.78
N THR A 76 2.36 -3.36 -9.76
CA THR A 76 2.75 -2.09 -9.15
C THR A 76 3.14 -1.11 -10.24
N GLN A 77 2.68 0.14 -10.15
CA GLN A 77 3.10 1.18 -11.09
C GLN A 77 4.51 1.67 -10.74
N GLN A 78 5.24 2.18 -11.73
CA GLN A 78 6.61 2.67 -11.51
C GLN A 78 6.73 3.73 -10.41
N SER A 79 5.73 4.60 -10.26
CA SER A 79 5.69 5.64 -9.22
C SER A 79 5.58 5.07 -7.80
N GLU A 80 5.02 3.86 -7.67
CA GLU A 80 4.82 3.14 -6.40
C GLU A 80 5.85 2.03 -6.17
N TRP A 81 6.65 1.69 -7.19
CA TRP A 81 7.56 0.55 -7.13
C TRP A 81 8.79 0.83 -6.27
N ASN A 82 8.95 0.02 -5.22
CA ASN A 82 10.16 -0.06 -4.41
C ASN A 82 10.96 -1.33 -4.75
N LEU A 83 12.30 -1.25 -4.73
CA LEU A 83 13.17 -2.38 -5.09
C LEU A 83 12.94 -3.59 -4.16
N PRO A 84 12.89 -4.83 -4.71
CA PRO A 84 12.72 -6.06 -3.93
C PRO A 84 13.93 -6.32 -3.00
N GLY A 85 13.82 -5.79 -1.79
CA GLY A 85 14.65 -6.09 -0.63
C GLY A 85 13.88 -5.90 0.68
N ASP A 86 12.69 -5.27 0.60
CA ASP A 86 11.95 -4.77 1.74
C ASP A 86 11.44 -5.90 2.65
N GLU A 87 10.93 -7.02 2.11
CA GLU A 87 10.41 -8.12 2.94
C GLU A 87 11.39 -8.68 3.98
N THR A 88 12.70 -8.62 3.70
CA THR A 88 13.72 -9.10 4.63
C THR A 88 14.09 -8.07 5.70
N THR A 89 13.75 -6.81 5.45
CA THR A 89 13.98 -5.66 6.33
C THR A 89 12.71 -5.19 7.05
N THR A 90 11.52 -5.59 6.60
CA THR A 90 10.26 -5.24 7.22
C THR A 90 10.25 -5.68 8.70
N PRO A 91 10.05 -4.74 9.64
CA PRO A 91 10.09 -5.05 11.06
C PRO A 91 9.14 -6.20 11.44
N GLY A 92 9.68 -7.16 12.18
CA GLY A 92 8.93 -8.30 12.72
C GLY A 92 8.71 -9.49 11.78
N VAL A 93 8.89 -9.33 10.46
CA VAL A 93 8.71 -10.43 9.49
C VAL A 93 9.65 -11.61 9.78
N ALA A 94 10.91 -11.34 10.12
CA ALA A 94 11.85 -12.39 10.49
C ALA A 94 11.45 -13.15 11.78
N ALA A 95 10.80 -12.46 12.72
CA ALA A 95 10.39 -13.06 14.00
C ALA A 95 9.14 -13.93 13.82
N ILE A 96 8.14 -13.47 13.07
CA ILE A 96 6.94 -14.26 12.80
C ILE A 96 7.26 -15.49 11.95
N ARG A 97 8.15 -15.39 10.95
CA ARG A 97 8.59 -16.54 10.12
C ARG A 97 9.28 -17.65 10.92
N GLN A 98 9.86 -17.36 12.09
CA GLN A 98 10.42 -18.40 12.97
C GLN A 98 9.34 -19.25 13.65
N ARG A 99 8.16 -18.67 13.93
CA ARG A 99 7.03 -19.37 14.57
C ARG A 99 6.06 -19.93 13.53
N ASP A 100 5.88 -19.22 12.43
CA ASP A 100 5.03 -19.57 11.30
C ASP A 100 5.88 -19.61 10.01
N PRO A 101 6.51 -20.75 9.70
CA PRO A 101 7.34 -20.90 8.50
C PRO A 101 6.59 -20.69 7.18
N HIS A 102 5.25 -20.71 7.20
CA HIS A 102 4.41 -20.50 6.03
C HIS A 102 3.88 -19.05 5.93
N PHE A 103 4.28 -18.16 6.83
CA PHE A 103 3.92 -16.75 6.77
C PHE A 103 4.40 -16.12 5.45
N SER A 104 3.46 -15.51 4.73
CA SER A 104 3.69 -14.84 3.45
C SER A 104 3.20 -13.39 3.54
N VAL A 105 4.09 -12.46 3.22
CA VAL A 105 3.79 -11.03 3.14
C VAL A 105 2.74 -10.78 2.06
N GLN A 106 2.89 -11.42 0.90
CA GLN A 106 1.95 -11.25 -0.21
C GLN A 106 0.55 -11.78 0.10
N HIS A 107 0.44 -12.85 0.90
CA HIS A 107 -0.88 -13.31 1.34
C HIS A 107 -1.55 -12.26 2.23
N LEU A 108 -0.78 -11.59 3.09
CA LEU A 108 -1.29 -10.53 3.96
C LEU A 108 -1.70 -9.28 3.16
N GLU A 109 -0.93 -8.90 2.14
CA GLU A 109 -1.24 -7.78 1.24
C GLU A 109 -2.46 -8.07 0.35
N ASP A 110 -2.58 -9.29 -0.19
CA ASP A 110 -3.77 -9.76 -0.90
C ASP A 110 -4.99 -9.74 0.03
N ARG A 111 -4.82 -10.15 1.30
CA ARG A 111 -5.88 -10.12 2.31
C ARG A 111 -6.33 -8.70 2.64
N ALA A 112 -5.39 -7.76 2.78
CA ALA A 112 -5.68 -6.34 2.96
C ALA A 112 -6.40 -5.72 1.75
N SER A 113 -6.05 -6.16 0.53
CA SER A 113 -6.75 -5.77 -0.70
C SER A 113 -8.21 -6.25 -0.69
N VAL A 114 -8.46 -7.50 -0.28
CA VAL A 114 -9.82 -8.01 -0.10
C VAL A 114 -10.59 -7.17 0.91
N MET A 115 -9.97 -6.84 2.05
CA MET A 115 -10.59 -5.98 3.07
C MET A 115 -11.00 -4.62 2.49
N PHE A 116 -10.08 -3.94 1.80
CA PHE A 116 -10.35 -2.67 1.12
C PHE A 116 -11.59 -2.77 0.22
N TRP A 117 -11.63 -3.77 -0.67
CA TRP A 117 -12.74 -3.92 -1.61
C TRP A 117 -14.07 -4.28 -0.93
N ARG A 118 -14.03 -5.01 0.19
CA ARG A 118 -15.23 -5.31 0.98
C ARG A 118 -15.78 -4.06 1.69
N LEU A 119 -14.90 -3.18 2.18
CA LEU A 119 -15.31 -1.87 2.71
C LEU A 119 -15.92 -0.99 1.60
N ARG A 120 -15.27 -0.89 0.45
CA ARG A 120 -15.79 -0.12 -0.71
C ARG A 120 -17.13 -0.68 -1.22
N ALA A 121 -17.31 -2.01 -1.21
CA ALA A 121 -18.58 -2.64 -1.56
C ALA A 121 -19.69 -2.28 -0.56
N ALA A 122 -19.39 -2.27 0.74
CA ALA A 122 -20.37 -1.87 1.76
C ALA A 122 -20.81 -0.41 1.60
N GLU A 123 -19.87 0.49 1.30
CA GLU A 123 -20.16 1.89 0.98
C GLU A 123 -20.92 2.03 -0.34
N PHE A 124 -20.56 1.30 -1.39
CA PHE A 124 -21.23 1.38 -2.69
C PHE A 124 -22.68 0.86 -2.64
N TYR A 125 -22.89 -0.31 -2.03
CA TYR A 125 -24.21 -0.93 -1.90
C TYR A 125 -25.01 -0.41 -0.70
N GLN A 126 -24.40 0.45 0.12
CA GLN A 126 -25.05 1.06 1.29
C GLN A 126 -25.53 0.01 2.30
N GLU A 127 -24.73 -1.04 2.49
CA GLU A 127 -25.05 -2.20 3.32
C GLU A 127 -23.79 -2.72 4.02
N ILE A 128 -23.74 -2.61 5.36
CA ILE A 128 -22.57 -3.01 6.16
C ILE A 128 -22.25 -4.51 6.05
N GLY A 129 -23.23 -5.34 5.67
CA GLY A 129 -23.05 -6.79 5.49
C GLY A 129 -21.94 -7.15 4.50
N TYR A 130 -21.65 -6.30 3.50
CA TYR A 130 -20.50 -6.53 2.63
C TYR A 130 -19.16 -6.42 3.39
N ALA A 131 -19.05 -5.56 4.40
CA ALA A 131 -17.81 -5.44 5.18
C ALA A 131 -17.74 -6.43 6.36
N ARG A 132 -18.89 -6.87 6.90
CA ARG A 132 -18.95 -7.71 8.11
C ARG A 132 -18.00 -8.92 8.13
N PRO A 133 -17.87 -9.73 7.07
CA PRO A 133 -17.01 -10.93 7.10
C PRO A 133 -15.51 -10.67 7.26
N VAL A 134 -15.06 -9.41 7.15
CA VAL A 134 -13.64 -9.06 7.25
C VAL A 134 -13.31 -8.19 8.46
N ILE A 135 -14.30 -7.61 9.13
CA ILE A 135 -14.10 -6.79 10.34
C ILE A 135 -13.94 -7.72 11.54
N ALA A 136 -12.93 -7.49 12.37
CA ALA A 136 -12.74 -8.24 13.60
C ALA A 136 -13.96 -8.09 14.52
N HIS A 137 -14.37 -9.17 15.19
CA HIS A 137 -15.59 -9.18 16.01
C HIS A 137 -15.61 -8.15 17.16
N ASP A 138 -14.43 -7.71 17.62
CA ASP A 138 -14.22 -6.74 18.69
C ASP A 138 -13.88 -5.33 18.17
N ALA A 139 -13.88 -5.12 16.85
CA ALA A 139 -13.61 -3.83 16.22
C ALA A 139 -14.88 -2.96 16.09
N ASP A 140 -15.55 -2.73 17.23
CA ASP A 140 -16.81 -1.97 17.29
C ASP A 140 -16.66 -0.53 16.74
N GLU A 141 -15.53 0.12 17.02
CA GLU A 141 -15.24 1.47 16.55
C GLU A 141 -15.16 1.53 15.01
N LEU A 142 -14.42 0.61 14.40
CA LEU A 142 -14.33 0.51 12.94
C LEU A 142 -15.69 0.22 12.31
N ALA A 143 -16.45 -0.73 12.89
CA ALA A 143 -17.80 -1.04 12.42
C ALA A 143 -18.72 0.18 12.49
N HIS A 144 -18.62 0.97 13.56
CA HIS A 144 -19.37 2.21 13.73
C HIS A 144 -18.99 3.26 12.68
N GLN A 145 -17.69 3.52 12.47
CA GLN A 145 -17.21 4.47 11.46
C GLN A 145 -17.70 4.11 10.04
N ILE A 146 -17.73 2.82 9.70
CA ILE A 146 -18.27 2.34 8.41
C ILE A 146 -19.78 2.57 8.34
N ALA A 147 -20.51 2.27 9.42
CA ALA A 147 -21.94 2.51 9.49
C ALA A 147 -22.28 4.01 9.34
N GLU A 148 -21.53 4.90 9.97
CA GLU A 148 -21.71 6.35 9.83
C GLU A 148 -21.52 6.83 8.38
N ARG A 149 -20.52 6.30 7.66
CA ARG A 149 -20.34 6.62 6.23
C ARG A 149 -21.53 6.14 5.39
N ILE A 150 -22.04 4.94 5.67
CA ILE A 150 -23.22 4.38 4.99
C ILE A 150 -24.48 5.19 5.31
N ASP A 151 -24.68 5.60 6.56
CA ASP A 151 -25.81 6.45 6.96
C ASP A 151 -25.72 7.84 6.32
N GLY A 152 -24.50 8.39 6.25
CA GLY A 152 -24.14 9.61 5.53
C GLY A 152 -24.24 9.51 4.00
N LYS A 153 -24.62 8.35 3.47
CA LYS A 153 -24.76 8.07 2.03
C LYS A 153 -23.47 8.27 1.25
N GLU A 154 -22.33 8.07 1.90
CA GLU A 154 -21.02 8.23 1.29
C GLU A 154 -20.61 7.00 0.50
N SER A 155 -19.94 7.22 -0.62
CA SER A 155 -19.38 6.19 -1.48
C SER A 155 -18.19 6.74 -2.27
N VAL A 156 -17.45 5.84 -2.93
CA VAL A 156 -16.31 6.20 -3.77
C VAL A 156 -16.60 5.81 -5.21
N GLN A 157 -16.46 6.75 -6.14
CA GLN A 157 -16.48 6.49 -7.57
C GLN A 157 -15.05 6.22 -8.06
N GLU A 158 -14.92 5.20 -8.92
CA GLU A 158 -13.67 4.77 -9.56
C GLU A 158 -12.50 4.62 -8.57
N PRO A 159 -12.68 3.87 -7.46
CA PRO A 159 -11.55 3.50 -6.61
C PRO A 159 -10.53 2.71 -7.43
N ALA A 160 -9.26 3.03 -7.29
CA ALA A 160 -8.14 2.30 -7.87
C ALA A 160 -7.03 2.18 -6.83
N VAL A 161 -6.63 0.95 -6.51
CA VAL A 161 -5.51 0.67 -5.61
C VAL A 161 -4.21 0.82 -6.40
N GLY A 162 -3.27 1.61 -5.86
CA GLY A 162 -1.94 1.82 -6.45
C GLY A 162 -0.84 1.05 -5.72
N LEU A 163 -0.98 0.89 -4.40
CA LEU A 163 0.01 0.21 -3.55
C LEU A 163 -0.70 -0.50 -2.38
N VAL A 164 -0.22 -1.70 -2.05
CA VAL A 164 -0.52 -2.41 -0.80
C VAL A 164 0.79 -2.95 -0.26
N ASP A 165 1.23 -2.46 0.89
CA ASP A 165 2.60 -2.68 1.36
C ASP A 165 2.63 -2.88 2.88
N LEU A 166 3.33 -3.91 3.33
CA LEU A 166 3.45 -4.23 4.75
C LEU A 166 4.37 -3.25 5.47
N ILE A 167 3.85 -2.54 6.47
CA ILE A 167 4.65 -1.64 7.32
C ILE A 167 5.44 -2.48 8.34
N ASP A 168 4.73 -3.31 9.10
CA ASP A 168 5.33 -4.17 10.12
C ASP A 168 4.37 -5.26 10.64
N VAL A 169 4.95 -6.18 11.41
CA VAL A 169 4.21 -7.23 12.13
C VAL A 169 4.71 -7.31 13.57
N HIS A 170 3.78 -7.34 14.51
CA HIS A 170 4.04 -7.46 15.94
C HIS A 170 3.29 -8.65 16.51
N SER A 171 3.71 -9.07 17.70
CA SER A 171 3.07 -10.16 18.40
C SER A 171 3.01 -9.83 19.87
N GLU A 172 1.80 -9.69 20.38
CA GLU A 172 1.50 -9.34 21.75
C GLU A 172 0.68 -10.48 22.37
N SER A 173 1.28 -11.16 23.36
CA SER A 173 0.72 -12.32 24.07
C SER A 173 -0.02 -13.33 23.17
N ASP A 174 -1.32 -13.13 22.97
CA ASP A 174 -2.25 -14.05 22.32
C ASP A 174 -2.70 -13.58 20.91
N ILE A 175 -2.27 -12.39 20.48
CA ILE A 175 -2.65 -11.77 19.21
C ILE A 175 -1.38 -11.39 18.42
N GLU A 176 -1.40 -11.69 17.14
CA GLU A 176 -0.48 -11.12 16.17
C GLU A 176 -1.17 -9.97 15.46
N MET A 177 -0.45 -8.87 15.26
CA MET A 177 -0.94 -7.65 14.64
C MET A 177 -0.04 -7.27 13.48
N ALA A 178 -0.61 -6.87 12.36
CA ALA A 178 0.12 -6.35 11.22
C ALA A 178 -0.46 -5.03 10.76
N ARG A 179 0.40 -4.10 10.33
CA ARG A 179 -0.04 -2.83 9.77
C ARG A 179 0.31 -2.80 8.29
N VAL A 180 -0.70 -2.60 7.45
CA VAL A 180 -0.56 -2.59 5.99
C VAL A 180 -0.93 -1.22 5.46
N LYS A 181 -0.02 -0.59 4.72
CA LYS A 181 -0.25 0.67 4.02
C LYS A 181 -1.02 0.39 2.75
N ILE A 182 -2.14 1.07 2.53
CA ILE A 182 -2.90 1.03 1.27
C ILE A 182 -2.94 2.44 0.68
N ARG A 183 -2.40 2.58 -0.53
CA ARG A 183 -2.51 3.81 -1.32
C ARG A 183 -3.49 3.59 -2.46
N TRP A 184 -4.47 4.47 -2.56
CA TRP A 184 -5.54 4.34 -3.55
C TRP A 184 -6.04 5.70 -3.99
N SER A 185 -6.55 5.77 -5.23
CA SER A 185 -7.20 6.97 -5.75
C SER A 185 -8.69 6.75 -5.93
N GLY A 186 -9.48 7.81 -5.80
CA GLY A 186 -10.91 7.74 -6.06
C GLY A 186 -11.60 9.08 -5.85
N THR A 187 -12.87 9.15 -6.25
CA THR A 187 -13.70 10.35 -6.14
C THR A 187 -14.76 10.11 -5.07
N LYS A 188 -14.64 10.76 -3.90
CA LYS A 188 -15.66 10.66 -2.85
C LYS A 188 -16.96 11.33 -3.29
N GLN A 189 -18.08 10.65 -3.06
CA GLN A 189 -19.41 11.08 -3.44
C GLN A 189 -20.43 10.81 -2.34
N ARG A 190 -21.55 11.52 -2.41
CA ARG A 190 -22.72 11.30 -1.57
C ARG A 190 -23.95 11.03 -2.41
N LEU A 191 -24.67 9.95 -2.12
CA LEU A 191 -25.94 9.65 -2.76
C LEU A 191 -27.03 10.59 -2.19
N ARG A 192 -27.66 11.39 -3.05
CA ARG A 192 -28.78 12.24 -2.64
C ARG A 192 -30.07 11.44 -2.56
N SER A 193 -31.04 11.95 -1.79
CA SER A 193 -32.41 11.41 -1.74
C SER A 193 -33.10 11.29 -3.11
N SER A 194 -32.71 12.14 -4.08
CA SER A 194 -33.16 12.06 -5.48
C SER A 194 -32.60 10.89 -6.29
N GLY A 195 -31.73 10.05 -5.72
CA GLY A 195 -30.99 8.99 -6.41
C GLY A 195 -29.80 9.49 -7.24
N LYS A 196 -29.60 10.81 -7.35
CA LYS A 196 -28.43 11.39 -8.03
C LYS A 196 -27.21 11.38 -7.12
N GLN A 197 -26.05 11.04 -7.70
CA GLN A 197 -24.75 11.17 -7.04
C GLN A 197 -24.33 12.64 -6.99
N GLN A 198 -23.93 13.11 -5.82
CA GLN A 198 -23.27 14.38 -5.61
C GLN A 198 -21.78 14.12 -5.40
N MET A 199 -20.94 14.68 -6.26
CA MET A 199 -19.51 14.72 -6.02
C MET A 199 -19.22 15.56 -4.76
N LEU A 200 -18.58 14.95 -3.77
CA LEU A 200 -18.12 15.66 -2.57
C LEU A 200 -16.77 16.31 -2.84
N HIS A 201 -15.86 15.56 -3.49
CA HIS A 201 -14.50 15.99 -3.80
C HIS A 201 -14.12 15.59 -5.22
N HIS A 202 -13.14 16.28 -5.80
CA HIS A 202 -12.47 15.80 -7.00
C HIS A 202 -11.72 14.49 -6.69
N LYS A 203 -11.33 13.77 -7.74
CA LYS A 203 -10.46 12.58 -7.60
C LYS A 203 -9.25 12.94 -6.74
N ALA A 204 -8.99 12.14 -5.71
CA ALA A 204 -7.87 12.33 -4.82
C ALA A 204 -7.16 11.01 -4.57
N ILE A 205 -5.93 11.12 -4.09
CA ILE A 205 -5.13 9.98 -3.64
C ILE A 205 -5.18 9.98 -2.11
N TYR A 206 -5.43 8.80 -1.55
CA TYR A 206 -5.55 8.54 -0.13
C TYR A 206 -4.48 7.54 0.28
N THR A 207 -3.94 7.72 1.48
CA THR A 207 -3.01 6.79 2.10
C THR A 207 -3.56 6.40 3.47
N GLU A 208 -3.98 5.14 3.58
CA GLU A 208 -4.60 4.56 4.77
C GLU A 208 -3.69 3.47 5.34
N VAL A 209 -3.81 3.22 6.64
CA VAL A 209 -3.18 2.09 7.33
C VAL A 209 -4.28 1.17 7.83
N TYR A 210 -4.22 -0.07 7.38
CA TYR A 210 -5.11 -1.15 7.79
C TYR A 210 -4.38 -1.93 8.88
N THR A 211 -4.97 -1.98 10.08
CA THR A 211 -4.46 -2.79 11.19
C THR A 211 -5.19 -4.13 11.16
N LEU A 212 -4.45 -5.19 10.88
CA LEU A 212 -4.93 -6.56 10.80
C LEU A 212 -4.53 -7.30 12.06
N VAL A 213 -5.39 -8.19 12.54
CA VAL A 213 -5.09 -9.05 13.70
C VAL A 213 -5.41 -10.52 13.40
N ARG A 214 -4.67 -11.43 14.03
CA ARG A 214 -4.96 -12.87 14.08
C ARG A 214 -4.55 -13.46 15.42
N GLN A 215 -5.06 -14.63 15.78
CA GLN A 215 -4.62 -15.32 17.00
C GLN A 215 -3.18 -15.83 16.85
N ALA A 216 -2.35 -15.66 17.88
CA ALA A 216 -0.90 -15.89 17.80
C ALA A 216 -0.46 -17.36 17.58
N ASN A 217 -1.35 -18.32 17.82
CA ASN A 217 -1.07 -19.75 17.62
C ASN A 217 -1.59 -20.28 16.26
N VAL A 218 -2.11 -19.40 15.40
CA VAL A 218 -2.57 -19.75 14.05
C VAL A 218 -1.37 -19.80 13.13
N THR A 219 -1.24 -20.90 12.40
CA THR A 219 -0.21 -21.06 11.37
C THR A 219 -0.81 -20.82 9.99
N SER A 220 -0.10 -20.10 9.13
CA SER A 220 -0.56 -19.82 7.77
C SER A 220 -0.77 -21.11 6.98
N GLY A 221 -1.93 -21.21 6.33
CA GLY A 221 -2.30 -22.37 5.53
C GLY A 221 -1.47 -22.47 4.25
N SER A 222 -0.56 -23.45 4.19
CA SER A 222 0.32 -23.60 3.03
C SER A 222 -0.45 -23.82 1.73
N GLN A 223 -1.49 -24.67 1.72
CA GLN A 223 -2.26 -25.01 0.51
C GLN A 223 -3.29 -23.95 0.07
N GLN A 224 -3.50 -22.91 0.87
CA GLN A 224 -4.51 -21.87 0.64
C GLN A 224 -3.90 -20.47 0.54
N THR A 225 -2.59 -20.36 0.29
CA THR A 225 -1.94 -19.07 -0.02
C THR A 225 -2.71 -18.39 -1.16
N PHE A 226 -3.04 -17.11 -1.00
CA PHE A 226 -3.89 -16.32 -1.94
C PHE A 226 -5.37 -16.74 -2.06
N ALA A 227 -5.90 -17.62 -1.20
CA ALA A 227 -7.33 -17.87 -1.09
C ALA A 227 -8.05 -16.85 -0.17
N THR A 228 -7.56 -15.62 -0.11
CA THR A 228 -7.94 -14.59 0.88
C THR A 228 -9.38 -14.08 0.73
N ALA A 229 -9.99 -14.24 -0.45
CA ALA A 229 -11.40 -13.91 -0.71
C ALA A 229 -12.35 -15.09 -0.43
N SER A 230 -11.89 -16.14 0.26
CA SER A 230 -12.66 -17.34 0.59
C SER A 230 -12.63 -17.65 2.09
N CYS A 231 -13.59 -18.43 2.57
CA CYS A 231 -13.55 -19.04 3.90
C CYS A 231 -12.40 -20.06 3.96
N GLY A 232 -11.54 -19.97 4.98
CA GLY A 232 -10.41 -20.88 5.16
C GLY A 232 -10.81 -22.33 5.43
N GLU A 233 -12.00 -22.55 5.99
CA GLU A 233 -12.50 -23.91 6.29
C GLU A 233 -13.09 -24.60 5.05
N CYS A 234 -14.12 -24.02 4.41
CA CYS A 234 -14.86 -24.68 3.32
C CYS A 234 -14.56 -24.11 1.92
N GLY A 235 -13.71 -23.10 1.82
CA GLY A 235 -13.39 -22.42 0.56
C GLY A 235 -14.55 -21.65 -0.06
N ALA A 236 -15.67 -21.42 0.67
CA ALA A 236 -16.78 -20.64 0.14
C ALA A 236 -16.38 -19.17 -0.09
N PRO A 237 -16.83 -18.53 -1.19
CA PRO A 237 -16.46 -17.15 -1.46
C PRO A 237 -16.97 -16.21 -0.37
N LEU A 238 -16.14 -15.27 0.09
CA LEU A 238 -16.54 -14.23 1.04
C LEU A 238 -17.53 -13.24 0.40
N GLY A 239 -17.50 -13.12 -0.92
CA GLY A 239 -18.40 -12.31 -1.75
C GLY A 239 -19.88 -12.39 -1.35
N VAL A 240 -20.34 -13.59 -1.02
CA VAL A 240 -21.75 -13.88 -0.72
C VAL A 240 -22.10 -13.79 0.77
N ASN A 241 -21.11 -13.84 1.67
CA ASN A 241 -21.35 -13.72 3.10
C ASN A 241 -21.75 -12.28 3.45
N ARG A 242 -22.73 -12.15 4.35
CA ARG A 242 -23.18 -10.86 4.92
C ARG A 242 -23.02 -10.77 6.43
N ASP A 243 -22.50 -11.83 7.05
CA ASP A 243 -22.45 -12.01 8.49
C ASP A 243 -21.02 -12.33 8.97
N GLU A 244 -20.85 -12.41 10.29
CA GLU A 244 -19.58 -12.74 10.94
C GLU A 244 -19.20 -14.24 10.84
N SER A 245 -20.13 -15.07 10.36
CA SER A 245 -19.93 -16.50 10.16
C SER A 245 -20.16 -16.88 8.70
N CYS A 246 -19.47 -17.92 8.25
CA CYS A 246 -19.66 -18.45 6.90
C CYS A 246 -21.08 -19.00 6.74
N GLN A 247 -21.82 -18.53 5.73
CA GLN A 247 -23.19 -18.98 5.48
C GLN A 247 -23.29 -20.43 4.98
N PHE A 248 -22.16 -21.05 4.61
CA PHE A 248 -22.12 -22.43 4.11
C PHE A 248 -21.74 -23.45 5.19
N CYS A 249 -20.67 -23.18 5.96
CA CYS A 249 -20.15 -24.12 6.96
C CYS A 249 -20.30 -23.65 8.41
N GLY A 250 -20.76 -22.41 8.63
CA GLY A 250 -20.97 -21.84 9.97
C GLY A 250 -19.70 -21.40 10.70
N THR A 251 -18.51 -21.57 10.11
CA THR A 251 -17.25 -21.20 10.78
C THR A 251 -17.18 -19.69 11.00
N PRO A 252 -16.80 -19.22 12.20
CA PRO A 252 -16.56 -17.81 12.47
C PRO A 252 -15.46 -17.24 11.56
N LEU A 253 -15.72 -16.12 10.90
CA LEU A 253 -14.80 -15.48 9.94
C LEU A 253 -14.02 -14.31 10.57
N THR A 254 -14.47 -13.82 11.73
CA THR A 254 -14.06 -12.53 12.32
C THR A 254 -13.26 -12.66 13.61
N ASP A 255 -12.95 -13.89 14.06
CA ASP A 255 -12.28 -14.18 15.33
C ASP A 255 -10.75 -14.38 15.20
N GLY A 256 -10.20 -14.24 13.98
CA GLY A 256 -8.78 -14.35 13.70
C GLY A 256 -8.21 -15.78 13.83
N ARG A 257 -9.06 -16.82 13.84
CA ARG A 257 -8.60 -18.23 13.92
C ARG A 257 -8.21 -18.87 12.60
N GLN A 258 -8.78 -18.38 11.52
CA GLN A 258 -8.53 -18.92 10.17
C GLN A 258 -7.47 -18.10 9.43
N ASP A 259 -7.62 -16.78 9.47
CA ASP A 259 -6.81 -15.82 8.72
C ASP A 259 -6.91 -14.45 9.42
N TRP A 260 -6.17 -13.47 8.92
CA TRP A 260 -6.17 -12.10 9.40
C TRP A 260 -7.53 -11.42 9.21
N VAL A 261 -7.94 -10.66 10.22
CA VAL A 261 -9.18 -9.87 10.27
C VAL A 261 -8.86 -8.41 10.54
N LEU A 262 -9.72 -7.50 10.07
CA LEU A 262 -9.47 -6.06 10.11
C LEU A 262 -9.91 -5.46 11.45
N ALA A 263 -8.96 -4.96 12.23
CA ALA A 263 -9.22 -4.33 13.52
C ALA A 263 -9.42 -2.80 13.42
N ASP A 264 -8.68 -2.13 12.54
CA ASP A 264 -8.73 -0.67 12.40
C ASP A 264 -8.37 -0.21 10.97
N VAL A 265 -8.90 0.96 10.59
CA VAL A 265 -8.48 1.70 9.39
C VAL A 265 -8.26 3.16 9.79
N SER A 266 -7.02 3.61 9.70
CA SER A 266 -6.63 4.97 10.04
C SER A 266 -5.92 5.67 8.89
N SER A 267 -5.85 7.00 8.95
CA SER A 267 -5.03 7.76 7.99
C SER A 267 -3.56 7.56 8.28
N PHE A 268 -2.73 7.48 7.24
CA PHE A 268 -1.29 7.40 7.43
C PHE A 268 -0.75 8.71 8.04
N THR A 269 -0.12 8.61 9.21
CA THR A 269 0.53 9.73 9.91
C THR A 269 2.05 9.49 9.99
N ALA A 270 2.86 10.55 9.99
CA ALA A 270 4.33 10.43 10.14
C ALA A 270 4.72 9.72 11.46
N ASN A 271 3.85 9.80 12.48
CA ASN A 271 4.03 9.17 13.78
C ASN A 271 3.80 7.65 13.76
N LEU A 272 3.12 7.10 12.75
CA LEU A 272 2.98 5.64 12.61
C LEU A 272 4.32 4.97 12.28
N ASN A 273 5.31 5.74 11.77
CA ASN A 273 6.71 5.33 11.64
C ASN A 273 7.52 5.44 12.95
N ARG A 274 7.07 6.19 13.98
CA ARG A 274 7.81 6.26 15.26
C ARG A 274 7.70 4.96 16.08
N TYR A 275 6.69 4.13 15.83
CA TYR A 275 6.59 2.81 16.47
C TYR A 275 7.69 1.85 15.97
N SER A 276 8.12 2.01 14.70
CA SER A 276 9.25 1.24 14.16
C SER A 276 10.59 1.70 14.76
N GLU A 277 10.79 2.99 15.03
CA GLU A 277 12.00 3.51 15.69
C GLU A 277 12.23 2.92 17.10
N HIS A 278 11.17 2.76 17.89
CA HIS A 278 11.28 2.16 19.23
C HIS A 278 11.67 0.67 19.18
N LEU A 279 11.25 -0.06 18.15
CA LEU A 279 11.65 -1.45 17.91
C LEU A 279 13.04 -1.56 17.29
N GLN A 280 13.40 -0.61 16.42
CA GLN A 280 14.73 -0.49 15.82
C GLN A 280 15.79 -0.27 16.91
N SER A 281 15.51 0.56 17.93
CA SER A 281 16.41 0.76 19.07
C SER A 281 16.68 -0.50 19.91
N ARG A 282 15.72 -1.43 19.98
CA ARG A 282 15.89 -2.75 20.64
C ARG A 282 16.59 -3.77 19.74
N TYR A 283 16.39 -3.70 18.43
CA TYR A 283 17.08 -4.54 17.45
C TYR A 283 18.56 -4.15 17.31
N GLU A 284 18.86 -2.85 17.34
CA GLU A 284 20.22 -2.26 17.31
C GLU A 284 21.11 -2.68 18.49
N GLN A 285 20.52 -2.95 19.65
CA GLN A 285 21.27 -3.42 20.82
C GLN A 285 21.78 -4.86 20.67
N THR A 286 21.19 -5.67 19.77
CA THR A 286 21.43 -7.12 19.73
C THR A 286 22.31 -7.60 18.56
N ASN A 287 22.59 -6.81 17.52
CA ASN A 287 23.37 -7.29 16.36
C ASN A 287 24.32 -6.25 15.74
N ARG A 288 25.60 -6.30 16.13
CA ARG A 288 26.66 -5.36 15.70
C ARG A 288 27.33 -5.66 14.34
N ALA A 289 26.68 -6.45 13.49
CA ALA A 289 27.09 -6.65 12.08
C ALA A 289 26.02 -6.22 11.07
N ASN A 290 24.76 -6.06 11.52
CA ASN A 290 23.65 -5.57 10.68
C ASN A 290 23.40 -4.07 10.82
N ALA A 291 24.13 -3.34 11.69
CA ALA A 291 24.01 -1.90 11.86
C ALA A 291 24.40 -1.07 10.61
N LEU A 292 25.08 -1.68 9.63
CA LEU A 292 25.37 -1.06 8.33
C LEU A 292 24.21 -1.20 7.32
N ALA A 293 23.28 -2.12 7.55
CA ALA A 293 22.04 -2.28 6.79
C ALA A 293 20.81 -1.73 7.55
N ALA A 294 20.85 -1.73 8.90
CA ALA A 294 19.81 -1.21 9.80
C ALA A 294 19.85 0.31 9.99
N ALA A 295 20.82 1.01 9.39
CA ALA A 295 20.65 2.42 9.05
C ALA A 295 19.64 2.62 7.88
N GLY A 296 19.03 1.52 7.40
CA GLY A 296 18.02 1.37 6.36
C GLY A 296 16.74 2.15 6.62
N HIS A 297 16.86 3.48 6.66
CA HIS A 297 15.94 4.27 5.87
C HIS A 297 16.16 3.83 4.43
N THR A 298 15.23 3.07 3.85
CA THR A 298 15.06 3.02 2.40
C THR A 298 14.53 4.41 1.99
N PRO A 299 15.37 5.33 1.49
CA PRO A 299 14.94 6.67 1.22
C PRO A 299 14.28 6.65 -0.17
N HIS A 300 13.07 6.09 -0.25
CA HIS A 300 12.27 5.97 -1.49
C HIS A 300 10.79 5.62 -1.26
N ALA A 301 10.40 5.21 -0.06
CA ALA A 301 9.17 4.43 0.15
C ALA A 301 7.85 5.17 -0.18
N ASP A 302 7.83 6.51 -0.25
CA ASP A 302 6.60 7.29 -0.37
C ASP A 302 6.77 8.61 -1.18
N ARG A 303 7.49 8.59 -2.31
CA ARG A 303 7.80 9.78 -3.15
C ARG A 303 6.57 10.62 -3.49
N GLU A 304 5.48 9.94 -3.86
CA GLU A 304 4.24 10.58 -4.24
C GLU A 304 3.54 11.23 -3.03
N LEU A 305 3.67 10.65 -1.82
CA LEU A 305 3.17 11.24 -0.58
C LEU A 305 3.98 12.48 -0.19
N ASP A 306 5.31 12.41 -0.28
CA ASP A 306 6.21 13.53 0.04
C ASP A 306 5.90 14.74 -0.83
N LEU A 307 5.67 14.53 -2.11
CA LEU A 307 5.29 15.60 -3.03
C LEU A 307 3.89 16.14 -2.73
N ALA A 308 2.93 15.29 -2.37
CA ALA A 308 1.60 15.75 -1.95
C ALA A 308 1.67 16.63 -0.67
N ILE A 309 2.53 16.28 0.29
CA ILE A 309 2.76 17.07 1.51
C ILE A 309 3.44 18.41 1.18
N ILE A 310 4.47 18.39 0.34
CA ILE A 310 5.11 19.62 -0.14
C ILE A 310 4.08 20.53 -0.84
N ALA A 311 3.23 19.97 -1.70
CA ALA A 311 2.17 20.74 -2.37
C ALA A 311 1.19 21.35 -1.36
N ARG A 312 0.76 20.58 -0.35
CA ARG A 312 -0.13 21.01 0.74
C ARG A 312 0.46 22.20 1.51
N VAL A 313 1.67 22.03 2.02
CA VAL A 313 2.36 23.05 2.83
C VAL A 313 2.54 24.33 2.01
N LEU A 314 3.09 24.23 0.80
CA LEU A 314 3.36 25.40 -0.03
C LEU A 314 2.09 26.14 -0.45
N THR A 315 0.97 25.43 -0.60
CA THR A 315 -0.31 26.04 -0.99
C THR A 315 -1.04 26.67 0.20
N ASN A 316 -0.87 26.12 1.41
CA ASN A 316 -1.33 26.74 2.65
C ASN A 316 -0.60 28.07 2.93
N ASP A 317 0.69 28.16 2.57
CA ASP A 317 1.47 29.41 2.68
C ASP A 317 1.08 30.49 1.65
N GLY A 318 0.21 30.16 0.68
CA GLY A 318 -0.28 31.07 -0.33
C GLY A 318 -0.21 30.52 -1.76
N GLU A 319 -0.55 31.35 -2.74
CA GLU A 319 -0.58 30.89 -4.14
C GLU A 319 0.80 30.56 -4.70
N LEU A 320 0.88 29.45 -5.43
CA LEU A 320 2.08 29.07 -6.16
C LEU A 320 2.23 29.89 -7.43
N THR A 321 3.43 30.44 -7.64
CA THR A 321 3.76 31.12 -8.90
C THR A 321 3.90 30.11 -10.04
N LYS A 322 3.72 30.56 -11.29
CA LYS A 322 3.96 29.73 -12.50
C LYS A 322 5.37 29.10 -12.52
N ARG A 323 6.36 29.71 -11.87
CA ARG A 323 7.73 29.18 -11.76
C ARG A 323 7.81 28.03 -10.75
N GLU A 324 7.10 28.12 -9.63
CA GLU A 324 7.03 27.09 -8.60
C GLU A 324 6.23 25.89 -9.08
N VAL A 325 5.08 26.09 -9.74
CA VAL A 325 4.31 25.00 -10.36
C VAL A 325 5.18 24.22 -11.35
N ARG A 326 5.96 24.91 -12.20
CA ARG A 326 6.91 24.25 -13.11
C ARG A 326 8.07 23.56 -12.38
N ALA A 327 8.48 24.04 -11.21
CA ALA A 327 9.52 23.40 -10.42
C ALA A 327 8.99 22.14 -9.75
N PHE A 328 7.76 22.19 -9.23
CA PHE A 328 7.06 21.04 -8.66
C PHE A 328 6.87 19.93 -9.70
N ARG A 329 6.33 20.26 -10.89
CA ARG A 329 6.14 19.27 -11.96
C ARG A 329 7.45 18.61 -12.41
N ARG A 330 8.57 19.36 -12.45
CA ARG A 330 9.88 18.78 -12.76
C ARG A 330 10.41 17.88 -11.65
N LEU A 331 10.09 18.20 -10.40
CA LEU A 331 10.43 17.35 -9.27
C LEU A 331 9.64 16.04 -9.35
N ALA A 332 8.33 16.12 -9.61
CA ALA A 332 7.45 14.97 -9.81
C ALA A 332 7.89 14.08 -10.99
N ASP A 333 8.18 14.67 -12.15
CA ASP A 333 8.64 13.95 -13.35
C ASP A 333 9.90 13.11 -13.10
N ARG A 334 10.83 13.61 -12.27
CA ARG A 334 12.03 12.85 -11.89
C ARG A 334 11.72 11.65 -11.00
N GLU A 335 10.67 11.75 -10.20
CA GLU A 335 10.22 10.66 -9.34
C GLU A 335 9.33 9.66 -10.09
N GLY A 336 9.15 9.81 -11.42
CA GLY A 336 8.32 8.92 -12.24
C GLY A 336 6.82 9.24 -12.18
N ILE A 337 6.45 10.42 -11.67
CA ILE A 337 5.06 10.85 -11.52
C ILE A 337 4.64 11.66 -12.75
N THR A 338 3.49 11.31 -13.32
CA THR A 338 2.98 11.94 -14.54
C THR A 338 2.57 13.41 -14.31
N PRO A 339 2.54 14.24 -15.37
CA PRO A 339 2.07 15.62 -15.25
C PRO A 339 0.64 15.74 -14.71
N ASP A 340 -0.23 14.79 -15.04
CA ASP A 340 -1.62 14.76 -14.60
C ASP A 340 -1.74 14.40 -13.12
N GLU A 341 -0.95 13.45 -12.61
CA GLU A 341 -0.85 13.15 -11.17
C GLU A 341 -0.26 14.32 -10.38
N ALA A 342 0.78 14.98 -10.90
CA ALA A 342 1.36 16.17 -10.27
C ALA A 342 0.34 17.32 -10.20
N ASP A 343 -0.48 17.51 -11.24
CA ASP A 343 -1.56 18.50 -11.25
C ASP A 343 -2.72 18.09 -10.32
N LEU A 344 -2.98 16.80 -10.20
CA LEU A 344 -3.92 16.26 -9.21
C LEU A 344 -3.49 16.61 -7.79
N MET A 345 -2.21 16.40 -7.42
CA MET A 345 -1.68 16.79 -6.11
C MET A 345 -1.82 18.28 -5.84
N LEU A 346 -1.48 19.13 -6.82
CA LEU A 346 -1.58 20.58 -6.68
C LEU A 346 -3.03 21.05 -6.51
N SER A 347 -3.97 20.41 -7.21
CA SER A 347 -5.40 20.70 -7.07
C SER A 347 -5.94 20.28 -5.69
N ASN A 348 -5.51 19.11 -5.20
CA ASN A 348 -5.92 18.55 -3.92
C ASN A 348 -5.22 19.15 -2.71
N ALA A 349 -4.10 19.84 -2.90
CA ALA A 349 -3.36 20.55 -1.85
C ALA A 349 -4.21 21.59 -1.09
N ARG A 350 -5.34 22.04 -1.66
CA ARG A 350 -6.27 22.95 -0.97
C ARG A 350 -7.42 22.24 -0.25
N THR A 351 -7.65 20.97 -0.53
CA THR A 351 -8.80 20.21 -0.04
C THR A 351 -8.50 19.61 1.33
N ILE A 352 -9.02 20.17 2.42
CA ILE A 352 -8.68 19.73 3.79
C ILE A 352 -9.04 18.24 4.04
N ASP A 353 -10.03 17.72 3.34
CA ASP A 353 -10.57 16.35 3.55
C ASP A 353 -9.71 15.21 2.98
N VAL A 354 -8.52 15.53 2.42
CA VAL A 354 -7.50 14.55 2.07
C VAL A 354 -6.45 14.55 3.19
N PRO A 355 -6.52 13.60 4.14
CA PRO A 355 -5.58 13.55 5.25
C PRO A 355 -4.17 13.27 4.72
N LEU A 356 -3.23 14.10 5.15
CA LEU A 356 -1.81 13.98 4.82
C LEU A 356 -0.99 14.10 6.11
N PRO A 357 0.11 13.36 6.25
CA PRO A 357 1.00 13.45 7.41
C PRO A 357 1.88 14.69 7.30
N ILE A 358 1.29 15.87 7.52
CA ILE A 358 2.05 17.12 7.54
C ILE A 358 2.99 17.10 8.75
N PRO A 359 4.30 17.38 8.59
CA PRO A 359 5.22 17.47 9.70
C PRO A 359 4.74 18.42 10.80
N GLU A 360 4.95 18.08 12.06
CA GLU A 360 4.56 18.91 13.19
C GLU A 360 5.66 19.92 13.56
N ASN A 361 6.91 19.65 13.18
CA ASN A 361 8.08 20.39 13.60
C ASN A 361 9.23 20.33 12.59
N GLY A 362 10.25 21.17 12.78
CA GLY A 362 11.42 21.24 11.91
C GLY A 362 12.28 19.96 11.85
N GLN A 363 12.23 19.08 12.86
CA GLN A 363 12.96 17.81 12.81
C GLN A 363 12.30 16.84 11.83
N GLU A 364 10.98 16.69 11.90
CA GLU A 364 10.20 15.87 10.95
C GLU A 364 10.29 16.41 9.53
N ALA A 365 10.18 17.72 9.35
CA ALA A 365 10.34 18.35 8.04
C ALA A 365 11.73 18.13 7.45
N LYS A 366 12.77 18.05 8.30
CA LYS A 366 14.12 17.73 7.87
C LYS A 366 14.25 16.29 7.38
N LEU A 367 13.64 15.32 8.07
CA LEU A 367 13.62 13.91 7.64
C LEU A 367 12.92 13.75 6.28
N GLN A 368 11.79 14.42 6.09
CA GLN A 368 11.11 14.45 4.80
C GLN A 368 11.97 15.10 3.69
N LEU A 369 12.66 16.20 3.99
CA LEU A 369 13.59 16.81 3.03
C LEU A 369 14.74 15.89 2.65
N GLU A 370 15.22 15.05 3.57
CA GLU A 370 16.25 14.04 3.29
C GLU A 370 15.74 12.97 2.33
N GLN A 371 14.48 12.53 2.47
CA GLN A 371 13.84 11.57 1.56
C GLN A 371 13.72 12.14 0.14
N VAL A 372 13.15 13.33 0.01
CA VAL A 372 13.00 14.02 -1.29
C VAL A 372 14.36 14.32 -1.92
N ALA A 373 15.33 14.77 -1.12
CA ALA A 373 16.67 15.02 -1.63
C ALA A 373 17.34 13.74 -2.15
N TYR A 374 17.24 12.63 -1.41
CA TYR A 374 17.85 11.37 -1.81
C TYR A 374 17.26 10.87 -3.13
N ALA A 375 15.93 10.86 -3.24
CA ALA A 375 15.24 10.38 -4.42
C ALA A 375 15.63 11.19 -5.68
N THR A 376 15.61 12.51 -5.58
CA THR A 376 15.97 13.39 -6.71
C THR A 376 17.46 13.37 -7.06
N LEU A 377 18.33 12.95 -6.13
CA LEU A 377 19.78 12.86 -6.37
C LEU A 377 20.18 11.58 -7.11
N ILE A 378 19.33 10.56 -7.13
CA ILE A 378 19.57 9.34 -7.92
C ILE A 378 19.48 9.66 -9.41
N ASP A 379 18.48 10.44 -9.80
CA ASP A 379 18.28 10.86 -11.20
C ASP A 379 19.04 12.14 -11.58
N GLY A 380 19.87 12.67 -10.67
CA GLY A 380 20.87 13.69 -10.99
C GLY A 380 21.03 14.80 -9.95
N ARG A 381 20.88 16.07 -10.37
CA ARG A 381 21.12 17.24 -9.51
C ARG A 381 19.87 18.11 -9.42
N LEU A 382 19.54 18.50 -8.18
CA LEU A 382 18.54 19.52 -7.89
C LEU A 382 18.85 20.85 -8.59
N THR A 383 17.89 21.36 -9.37
CA THR A 383 17.99 22.65 -10.05
C THR A 383 17.89 23.82 -9.06
N ARG A 384 18.27 25.03 -9.49
CA ARG A 384 18.08 26.23 -8.67
C ARG A 384 16.62 26.49 -8.31
N ALA A 385 15.69 26.13 -9.21
CA ALA A 385 14.26 26.30 -8.99
C ALA A 385 13.71 25.29 -7.98
N GLU A 386 14.10 24.01 -8.07
CA GLU A 386 13.74 22.98 -7.07
C GLU A 386 14.31 23.32 -5.68
N LYS A 387 15.57 23.74 -5.59
CA LYS A 387 16.16 24.16 -4.31
C LYS A 387 15.40 25.33 -3.68
N LYS A 388 14.92 26.27 -4.50
CA LYS A 388 14.13 27.41 -4.02
C LYS A 388 12.75 26.95 -3.53
N LEU A 389 12.12 26.00 -4.23
CA LEU A 389 10.84 25.39 -3.84
C LEU A 389 10.97 24.69 -2.48
N LEU A 390 11.97 23.81 -2.33
CA LEU A 390 12.25 23.10 -1.08
C LEU A 390 12.64 24.06 0.06
N SER A 391 13.36 25.16 -0.24
CA SER A 391 13.65 26.18 0.78
C SER A 391 12.40 26.89 1.29
N ARG A 392 11.41 27.14 0.41
CA ARG A 392 10.13 27.73 0.82
C ARG A 392 9.36 26.77 1.73
N TYR A 393 9.29 25.50 1.37
CA TYR A 393 8.70 24.45 2.21
C TYR A 393 9.40 24.38 3.57
N ALA A 394 10.74 24.40 3.59
CA ALA A 394 11.51 24.35 4.84
C ALA A 394 11.25 25.56 5.76
N THR A 395 11.03 26.74 5.17
CA THR A 395 10.75 27.98 5.92
C THR A 395 9.45 27.88 6.73
N HIS A 396 8.47 27.08 6.28
CA HIS A 396 7.24 26.82 7.04
C HIS A 396 7.52 26.17 8.40
N PHE A 397 8.61 25.41 8.50
CA PHE A 397 9.01 24.67 9.71
C PHE A 397 10.23 25.30 10.41
N ASP A 398 10.41 26.61 10.26
CA ASP A 398 11.52 27.38 10.84
C ASP A 398 12.92 26.91 10.42
N LEU A 399 13.04 26.20 9.29
CA LEU A 399 14.31 25.77 8.72
C LEU A 399 14.83 26.81 7.72
N SER A 400 16.13 27.10 7.79
CA SER A 400 16.77 28.06 6.90
C SER A 400 17.16 27.43 5.55
N ALA A 401 17.40 28.28 4.55
CA ALA A 401 17.99 27.84 3.29
C ALA A 401 19.40 27.23 3.46
N ALA A 402 20.09 27.47 4.58
CA ALA A 402 21.35 26.81 4.90
C ALA A 402 21.12 25.36 5.34
N ASP A 403 20.05 25.08 6.08
CA ASP A 403 19.67 23.73 6.52
C ASP A 403 19.30 22.85 5.33
N VAL A 404 18.55 23.38 4.35
CA VAL A 404 18.26 22.64 3.10
C VAL A 404 19.52 22.31 2.32
N LYS A 405 20.49 23.23 2.25
CA LYS A 405 21.78 22.96 1.60
C LYS A 405 22.56 21.89 2.35
N LEU A 406 22.52 21.91 3.68
CA LEU A 406 23.17 20.93 4.53
C LEU A 406 22.58 19.54 4.29
N VAL A 407 21.25 19.40 4.33
CA VAL A 407 20.52 18.17 4.03
C VAL A 407 20.91 17.59 2.67
N VAL A 408 20.87 18.41 1.61
CA VAL A 408 21.23 17.96 0.26
C VAL A 408 22.69 17.48 0.19
N ARG A 409 23.62 18.21 0.82
CA ARG A 409 25.05 17.88 0.82
C ARG A 409 25.33 16.59 1.60
N ASP A 410 24.73 16.46 2.76
CA ASP A 410 24.94 15.31 3.65
C ASP A 410 24.33 14.05 3.01
N THR A 411 23.19 14.18 2.34
CA THR A 411 22.57 13.11 1.53
C THR A 411 23.47 12.67 0.38
N GLN A 412 24.02 13.60 -0.41
CA GLN A 412 25.00 13.28 -1.47
C GLN A 412 26.22 12.54 -0.92
N SER A 413 26.73 12.98 0.23
CA SER A 413 27.90 12.39 0.87
C SER A 413 27.61 10.97 1.38
N ARG A 414 26.39 10.73 1.87
CA ARG A 414 25.91 9.39 2.26
C ARG A 414 25.82 8.45 1.05
N MET A 415 25.12 8.84 -0.01
CA MET A 415 24.99 8.04 -1.24
C MET A 415 26.35 7.66 -1.84
N TYR A 416 27.30 8.60 -1.86
CA TYR A 416 28.66 8.33 -2.33
C TYR A 416 29.40 7.30 -1.46
N ARG A 417 29.22 7.35 -0.13
CA ARG A 417 29.79 6.35 0.79
C ARG A 417 29.18 4.98 0.57
N GLU A 418 27.86 4.89 0.42
CA GLU A 418 27.13 3.64 0.18
C GLU A 418 27.54 2.99 -1.15
N ALA A 419 27.61 3.77 -2.23
CA ALA A 419 28.09 3.29 -3.53
C ALA A 419 29.54 2.75 -3.44
N ARG A 420 30.40 3.40 -2.65
CA ARG A 420 31.79 2.95 -2.45
C ARG A 420 31.88 1.66 -1.64
N VAL A 421 31.02 1.47 -0.64
CA VAL A 421 30.94 0.22 0.14
C VAL A 421 30.43 -0.92 -0.73
N GLN A 422 29.38 -0.70 -1.53
CA GLN A 422 28.86 -1.71 -2.47
C GLN A 422 29.88 -2.10 -3.53
N HIS A 423 30.68 -1.14 -4.03
CA HIS A 423 31.74 -1.41 -5.00
C HIS A 423 32.92 -2.17 -4.37
N ASN A 424 33.30 -1.88 -3.12
CA ASN A 424 34.43 -2.52 -2.46
C ASN A 424 34.08 -3.86 -1.79
N GLY A 425 32.81 -4.15 -1.50
CA GLY A 425 32.35 -5.43 -0.97
C GLY A 425 32.12 -6.52 -2.04
N LYS A 426 32.28 -6.18 -3.33
CA LYS A 426 32.21 -7.10 -4.47
C LYS A 426 33.60 -7.52 -4.99
N ALA A 427 34.68 -7.18 -4.28
CA ALA A 427 36.06 -7.47 -4.66
C ALA A 427 36.64 -8.68 -3.90
#